data_AF-A0A431FW02-F1
#
_entry.id   AF-A0A431FW02-F1
#
_cell.length_a   1.000
_cell.length_b   1.000
_cell.length_c   1.000
_cell.angle_alpha   90.00
_cell.angle_beta   90.00
_cell.angle_gamma   90.00
#
_symmetry.space_group_name_H-M   'P 1'
#
loop_
_entity.id
_entity.type
_entity.pdbx_description
1 polymer ?
#
loop_
_entity_poly.entity_id
_entity_poly.type
_entity_poly.pdbx_seq_one_letter_code
_entity_poly.pdbx_strand_id
1 'polypeptide(L)'
;RVDDKGNILGEFTNGKTFAVAKIAMASVANNSGLEEIGGNLFKVTANSGNIVVGEAGTGGRGEMKTSALEMSNVDLSRSLTELIIIQRGYQANSKTISTSDQMLQTLIQLKQ
;
A
#
# COMPACT_ATOMS: atom_id res chain seq x y z
N ARG A 1 20.39 -21.32 -0.32
CA ARG A 1 20.50 -19.95 0.25
C ARG A 1 20.17 -18.94 -0.85
N VAL A 2 19.61 -17.78 -0.53
CA VAL A 2 19.43 -16.70 -1.51
C VAL A 2 20.48 -15.63 -1.25
N ASP A 3 21.02 -15.03 -2.30
CA ASP A 3 21.95 -13.89 -2.27
C ASP A 3 21.17 -12.57 -2.50
N ASP A 4 21.75 -11.43 -2.15
CA ASP A 4 21.10 -10.09 -2.23
C ASP A 4 20.82 -9.64 -3.69
N LYS A 5 21.32 -10.40 -4.66
CA LYS A 5 20.99 -10.27 -6.10
C LYS A 5 19.83 -11.17 -6.54
N GLY A 6 19.17 -11.85 -5.60
CA GLY A 6 18.08 -12.80 -5.85
C GLY A 6 18.54 -14.14 -6.42
N ASN A 7 19.84 -14.45 -6.38
CA ASN A 7 20.35 -15.74 -6.83
C ASN A 7 20.09 -16.82 -5.77
N ILE A 8 19.45 -17.92 -6.17
CA ILE A 8 19.23 -19.10 -5.34
C ILE A 8 20.43 -20.03 -5.50
N LEU A 9 21.25 -20.09 -4.45
CA LEU A 9 22.43 -20.94 -4.32
C LEU A 9 22.03 -22.29 -3.73
N GLY A 10 22.27 -23.36 -4.48
CA GLY A 10 22.13 -24.75 -4.03
C GLY A 10 23.50 -25.33 -3.68
N GLU A 11 23.58 -25.98 -2.53
CA GLU A 11 24.76 -26.74 -2.11
C GLU A 11 24.56 -28.20 -2.50
N PHE A 12 25.52 -28.77 -3.23
CA PHE A 12 25.45 -30.14 -3.72
C PHE A 12 26.28 -31.07 -2.84
N THR A 13 25.99 -32.37 -2.89
CA THR A 13 26.68 -33.42 -2.12
C THR A 13 28.19 -33.51 -2.35
N ASN A 14 28.71 -32.84 -3.38
CA ASN A 14 30.14 -32.71 -3.66
C ASN A 14 30.79 -31.46 -3.03
N GLY A 15 30.08 -30.75 -2.13
CA GLY A 15 30.56 -29.55 -1.45
C GLY A 15 30.67 -28.31 -2.34
N LYS A 16 30.18 -28.37 -3.59
CA LYS A 16 30.14 -27.21 -4.49
C LYS A 16 28.81 -26.50 -4.37
N THR A 17 28.87 -25.18 -4.42
CA THR A 17 27.69 -24.31 -4.45
C THR A 17 27.52 -23.76 -5.85
N PHE A 18 26.34 -23.93 -6.44
CA PHE A 18 25.99 -23.34 -7.73
C PHE A 18 24.71 -22.51 -7.62
N ALA A 19 24.63 -21.45 -8.41
CA ALA A 19 23.38 -20.71 -8.59
C ALA A 19 22.43 -21.57 -9.45
N VAL A 20 21.33 -22.00 -8.86
CA VAL A 20 20.34 -22.91 -9.46
C VAL A 20 19.23 -22.12 -10.15
N ALA A 21 18.88 -20.95 -9.60
CA ALA A 21 17.86 -20.07 -10.15
C ALA A 21 18.09 -18.62 -9.72
N LYS A 22 17.37 -17.67 -10.34
CA LYS A 22 17.35 -16.26 -9.94
C LYS A 22 15.90 -15.79 -9.82
N ILE A 23 15.59 -15.06 -8.76
CA ILE A 23 14.29 -14.41 -8.58
C ILE A 23 14.25 -13.14 -9.44
N ALA A 24 13.26 -13.05 -10.30
CA ALA A 24 13.05 -11.88 -11.14
C ALA A 24 12.18 -10.84 -10.42
N MET A 25 12.50 -9.56 -10.61
CA MET A 25 11.75 -8.44 -10.05
C MET A 25 10.94 -7.75 -11.15
N ALA A 26 9.66 -7.51 -10.87
CA ALA A 26 8.76 -6.76 -11.73
C ALA A 26 8.72 -5.29 -11.29
N SER A 27 8.82 -4.37 -12.25
CA SER A 27 8.56 -2.94 -12.05
C SER A 27 7.47 -2.49 -13.00
N VAL A 28 6.64 -1.57 -12.54
CA VAL A 28 5.60 -0.90 -13.34
C VAL A 28 5.90 0.59 -13.38
N ALA A 29 5.47 1.26 -14.45
CA ALA A 29 5.70 2.70 -14.58
C ALA A 29 4.95 3.51 -13.52
N ASN A 30 3.77 3.04 -13.10
CA ASN A 30 2.94 3.72 -12.11
C ASN A 30 2.40 2.73 -11.06
N ASN A 31 3.01 2.75 -9.86
CA ASN A 31 2.58 1.92 -8.74
C ASN A 31 1.17 2.27 -8.22
N SER A 32 0.75 3.54 -8.29
CA SER A 32 -0.59 3.96 -7.84
C SER A 32 -1.71 3.49 -8.76
N GLY A 33 -1.36 3.04 -9.97
CA GLY A 33 -2.32 2.42 -10.89
C GLY A 33 -2.54 0.93 -10.66
N LEU A 34 -1.82 0.31 -9.72
CA LEU A 34 -2.00 -1.10 -9.40
C LEU A 34 -3.32 -1.32 -8.66
N GLU A 35 -4.02 -2.38 -9.02
CA GLU A 35 -5.24 -2.81 -8.34
C GLU A 35 -4.87 -3.82 -7.25
N GLU A 36 -5.28 -3.57 -6.02
CA GLU A 36 -5.11 -4.53 -4.93
C GLU A 36 -6.14 -5.66 -5.07
N ILE A 37 -5.67 -6.90 -5.22
CA ILE A 37 -6.51 -8.10 -5.33
C ILE A 37 -6.61 -8.88 -4.01
N GLY A 38 -6.13 -8.27 -2.92
CA GLY A 38 -6.16 -8.81 -1.56
C GLY A 38 -4.90 -9.60 -1.17
N GLY A 39 -4.66 -9.74 0.14
CA GLY A 39 -3.51 -10.48 0.66
C GLY A 39 -2.14 -9.88 0.29
N ASN A 40 -2.07 -8.56 0.15
CA ASN A 40 -0.89 -7.82 -0.33
C ASN A 40 -0.48 -8.16 -1.79
N LEU A 41 -1.39 -8.75 -2.57
CA LEU A 41 -1.18 -9.01 -3.99
C LEU A 41 -1.76 -7.87 -4.82
N PHE A 42 -1.04 -7.53 -5.88
CA PHE A 42 -1.41 -6.48 -6.80
C PHE A 42 -1.55 -7.01 -8.23
N LYS A 43 -2.53 -6.49 -8.95
CA LYS A 43 -2.77 -6.75 -10.36
C LYS A 43 -2.52 -5.49 -11.18
N VAL A 44 -1.96 -5.70 -12.36
CA VAL A 44 -1.71 -4.62 -13.32
C VAL A 44 -2.98 -4.22 -14.02
N THR A 45 -3.19 -2.91 -14.09
CA THR A 45 -4.29 -2.26 -14.80
C THR A 45 -3.75 -1.46 -15.99
N ALA A 46 -4.65 -0.90 -16.80
CA ALA A 46 -4.27 0.04 -17.85
C ALA A 46 -3.55 1.28 -17.30
N ASN A 47 -3.87 1.71 -16.07
CA ASN A 47 -3.29 2.90 -15.44
C ASN A 47 -1.90 2.66 -14.84
N SER A 48 -1.54 1.42 -14.51
CA SER A 48 -0.19 1.09 -14.01
C SER A 48 0.86 0.98 -15.11
N GLY A 49 0.43 0.77 -16.36
CA GLY A 49 1.30 0.47 -17.50
C GLY A 49 1.78 -0.98 -17.50
N ASN A 50 2.63 -1.34 -18.47
CA ASN A 50 3.13 -2.71 -18.61
C ASN A 50 4.13 -3.09 -17.51
N ILE A 51 4.14 -4.38 -17.15
CA ILE A 51 5.16 -4.96 -16.28
C ILE A 51 6.47 -5.05 -17.06
N VAL A 52 7.54 -4.53 -16.47
CA VAL A 52 8.90 -4.74 -16.95
C VAL A 52 9.63 -5.63 -15.95
N VAL A 53 9.89 -6.87 -16.34
CA VAL A 53 10.63 -7.85 -15.53
C VAL A 53 12.14 -7.66 -15.75
N GLY A 54 12.92 -7.77 -14.68
CA GLY A 54 14.38 -7.67 -14.74
C GLY A 54 15.06 -8.11 -13.44
N GLU A 55 16.35 -7.82 -13.33
CA GLU A 55 17.14 -8.20 -12.16
C GLU A 55 16.99 -7.17 -11.02
N ALA A 56 17.08 -7.63 -9.78
CA ALA A 56 17.14 -6.75 -8.61
C ALA A 56 18.32 -5.78 -8.73
N GLY A 57 18.13 -4.51 -8.34
CA GLY A 57 19.14 -3.45 -8.44
C GLY A 57 19.37 -2.89 -9.85
N THR A 58 18.58 -3.27 -10.86
CA THR A 58 18.73 -2.78 -12.24
C THR A 58 17.48 -2.06 -12.75
N GLY A 59 17.66 -0.98 -13.51
CA GLY A 59 16.55 -0.28 -14.19
C GLY A 59 15.49 0.29 -13.23
N GLY A 60 15.92 0.90 -12.11
CA GLY A 60 15.03 1.49 -11.10
C GLY A 60 14.40 0.48 -10.14
N ARG A 61 14.73 -0.81 -10.26
CA ARG A 61 14.30 -1.86 -9.33
C ARG A 61 15.14 -1.79 -8.06
N GLY A 62 14.48 -1.92 -6.90
CA GLY A 62 15.15 -1.97 -5.61
C GLY A 62 16.10 -3.16 -5.47
N GLU A 63 16.91 -3.12 -4.41
CA GLU A 63 17.78 -4.23 -4.03
C GLU A 63 16.99 -5.30 -3.27
N MET A 64 17.40 -6.56 -3.39
CA MET A 64 16.78 -7.63 -2.60
C MET A 64 17.59 -7.80 -1.32
N LYS A 65 16.91 -7.77 -0.17
CA LYS A 65 17.53 -8.09 1.12
C LYS A 65 17.04 -9.44 1.60
N THR A 66 17.94 -10.40 1.72
CA THR A 66 17.60 -11.75 2.13
C THR A 66 17.30 -11.81 3.63
N SER A 67 16.35 -12.66 4.04
CA SER A 67 15.94 -12.83 5.45
C SER A 67 15.38 -11.56 6.14
N ALA A 68 14.92 -10.56 5.38
CA ALA A 68 14.22 -9.39 5.89
C ALA A 68 12.76 -9.40 5.44
N LEU A 69 11.85 -8.94 6.32
CA LEU A 69 10.44 -8.73 5.99
C LEU A 69 10.19 -7.24 5.78
N GLU A 70 9.53 -6.85 4.69
CA GLU A 70 9.08 -5.48 4.51
C GLU A 70 7.96 -5.18 5.51
N MET A 71 8.19 -4.20 6.38
CA MET A 71 7.19 -3.74 7.35
C MET A 71 6.27 -2.70 6.72
N SER A 72 5.03 -2.64 7.22
CA SER A 72 4.09 -1.59 6.83
C SER A 72 4.69 -0.22 7.13
N ASN A 73 4.64 0.68 6.16
CA ASN A 73 5.05 2.09 6.33
C ASN A 73 4.00 2.93 7.09
N VAL A 74 3.10 2.29 7.84
CA VAL A 74 1.99 2.96 8.53
C VAL A 74 2.35 3.13 10.00
N ASP A 75 2.40 4.39 10.46
CA ASP A 75 2.42 4.70 11.88
C ASP A 75 1.00 4.66 12.44
N LEU A 76 0.70 3.61 13.19
CA LEU A 76 -0.62 3.35 13.76
C LEU A 76 -1.13 4.53 14.62
N SER A 77 -0.25 5.20 15.37
CA SER A 77 -0.65 6.29 16.28
C SER A 77 -1.14 7.49 15.48
N ARG A 78 -0.45 7.80 14.38
CA ARG A 78 -0.82 8.86 13.45
C ARG A 78 -2.11 8.54 12.72
N SER A 79 -2.24 7.33 12.16
CA SER A 79 -3.45 6.90 11.46
C SER A 79 -4.68 6.91 12.38
N LEU A 80 -4.54 6.52 13.65
CA LEU A 80 -5.64 6.59 14.62
C LEU A 80 -6.03 8.04 14.92
N THR A 81 -5.06 8.95 15.04
CA THR A 81 -5.34 10.38 15.27
C THR A 81 -6.06 10.99 14.07
N GLU A 82 -5.65 10.66 12.84
CA GLU A 82 -6.33 11.07 11.62
C GLU A 82 -7.78 10.55 11.58
N LEU A 83 -8.02 9.30 11.99
CA LEU A 83 -9.38 8.77 12.13
C LEU A 83 -10.21 9.52 13.18
N ILE A 84 -9.62 9.91 14.32
CA ILE A 84 -10.31 10.71 15.35
C ILE A 84 -10.68 12.09 14.80
N ILE A 85 -9.79 12.73 14.03
CA ILE A 85 -10.06 14.02 13.39
C ILE A 85 -11.21 13.88 12.38
N ILE A 86 -11.20 12.85 11.55
CA ILE A 86 -12.27 12.57 10.58
C ILE A 86 -13.61 12.33 11.31
N GLN A 87 -13.61 11.53 12.37
CA GLN A 87 -14.83 11.27 13.16
C GLN A 87 -15.36 12.54 13.83
N ARG A 88 -14.49 13.37 14.41
CA ARG A 88 -14.90 14.66 14.98
C ARG A 88 -15.41 15.63 13.92
N GLY A 89 -14.79 15.66 12.74
CA GLY A 89 -15.28 16.42 11.60
C GLY A 89 -16.67 15.99 11.16
N TYR A 90 -16.92 14.67 11.10
CA TYR A 90 -18.25 14.13 10.81
C TYR A 90 -19.28 14.52 11.87
N GLN A 91 -18.94 14.37 13.16
CA GLN A 91 -19.83 14.77 14.27
C GLN A 91 -20.13 16.26 14.28
N ALA A 92 -19.12 17.11 14.01
CA ALA A 92 -19.29 18.54 13.91
C ALA A 92 -20.23 18.90 12.75
N ASN A 93 -20.02 18.30 11.57
CA ASN A 93 -20.88 18.50 10.41
C ASN A 93 -22.32 18.05 10.68
N SER A 94 -22.52 16.88 11.31
CA SER A 94 -23.85 16.41 11.71
C SER A 94 -24.51 17.36 12.71
N LYS A 95 -23.75 17.90 13.68
CA LYS A 95 -24.28 18.85 14.65
C LYS A 95 -24.68 20.16 13.98
N THR A 96 -23.88 20.68 13.05
CA THR A 96 -24.22 21.86 12.25
C THR A 96 -25.54 21.65 11.50
N ILE A 97 -25.72 20.50 10.83
CA ILE A 97 -26.97 20.16 10.13
C ILE A 97 -28.15 20.17 11.11
N SER A 98 -28.04 19.47 12.25
CA SER A 98 -29.11 19.44 13.25
C SER A 98 -29.45 20.82 13.82
N THR A 99 -28.45 21.67 14.05
CA THR A 99 -28.70 23.05 14.52
C THR A 99 -29.36 23.91 13.46
N SER A 100 -28.99 23.74 12.18
CA SER A 100 -29.65 24.40 11.05
C SER A 100 -31.10 23.96 10.94
N ASP A 101 -31.39 22.66 11.08
CA ASP A 101 -32.76 22.12 11.05
C ASP A 101 -33.61 22.67 12.21
N GLN A 102 -33.05 22.77 13.41
CA GLN A 102 -33.74 23.36 14.56
C GLN A 102 -34.05 24.85 14.35
N MET A 103 -33.13 25.63 13.78
CA MET A 103 -33.37 27.03 13.45
C MET A 103 -34.46 27.17 12.38
N LEU A 104 -34.44 26.33 11.34
CA LEU A 104 -35.48 26.29 10.31
C LEU A 104 -36.85 26.00 10.90
N GLN A 105 -36.96 25.03 11.79
CA GLN A 105 -38.22 24.68 12.45
C GLN A 105 -38.75 25.85 13.32
N THR A 106 -37.86 26.53 14.04
CA THR A 106 -38.20 27.72 14.85
C THR A 106 -38.71 28.88 13.98
N LEU A 107 -38.08 29.10 12.82
CA LEU A 107 -38.52 30.13 11.85
C LEU A 107 -39.91 29.82 11.27
N ILE A 108 -40.22 28.56 11.00
CA ILE A 108 -41.55 28.13 10.53
C ILE A 108 -42.62 28.39 11.60
N GLN A 109 -42.31 28.15 12.87
CA GLN A 109 -43.23 28.40 13.99
C GLN A 109 -43.50 29.88 14.25
N LEU A 110 -42.53 30.77 14.02
CA LEU A 110 -42.72 32.22 14.16
C LEU A 110 -43.54 32.87 13.04
N LYS A 111 -43.78 32.15 11.93
CA LYS A 111 -44.58 32.62 10.79
C LYS A 111 -46.07 32.25 10.91
N GLN A 112 -46.45 31.42 11.90
CA GLN A 112 -47.86 31.20 12.29
C GLN A 112 -48.31 32.27 13.27
#